data_AF-A0A1G8Y2K6-F1
#
_entry.id   AF-A0A1G8Y2K6-F1
#
_cell.length_a   1.000
_cell.length_b   1.000
_cell.length_c   1.000
_cell.angle_alpha   90.00
_cell.angle_beta   90.00
_cell.angle_gamma   90.00
#
_symmetry.space_group_name_H-M   'P 1'
#
loop_
_entity.id
_entity.type
_entity.pdbx_description
1 polymer ?
#
loop_
_entity_poly.entity_id
_entity_poly.type
_entity_poly.pdbx_seq_one_letter_code
_entity_poly.pdbx_strand_id
1 'polypeptide(L)'
;MGIAVEGNDEATVTLALALSALRECEDPAAVVADAREWSRHVVIVDRYPAAVKEFAEDHDIPSTETFDGDKWETMEAVGASTHTPRRVFVGVTDGDQTIAMHLDWEYRPIEEAAEKAHWTLKRHSQSQSGFRDRLERLWPF
;
A
#
# COMPACT_ATOMS: atom_id res chain seq x y z
N MET A 1 41.02 10.05 13.30
CA MET A 1 40.51 10.17 11.92
C MET A 1 39.01 9.88 12.02
N GLY A 2 38.18 10.90 11.84
CA GLY A 2 36.74 10.82 12.08
C GLY A 2 35.99 10.28 10.87
N ILE A 3 34.98 9.46 11.18
CA ILE A 3 33.73 9.17 10.48
C ILE A 3 33.72 9.04 8.94
N ALA A 4 33.32 7.85 8.48
CA ALA A 4 32.09 7.72 7.71
C ALA A 4 31.43 6.42 8.16
N VAL A 5 30.45 6.54 9.07
CA VAL A 5 29.36 5.58 9.05
C VAL A 5 28.67 5.82 7.71
N GLU A 6 28.69 4.85 6.81
CA GLU A 6 27.84 4.89 5.62
C GLU A 6 26.40 4.76 6.13
N GLY A 7 25.85 5.90 6.53
CA GLY A 7 24.44 6.04 6.78
C GLY A 7 23.73 6.01 5.44
N ASN A 8 22.90 4.98 5.31
CA ASN A 8 21.56 5.07 4.75
C ASN A 8 21.47 4.96 3.21
N ASP A 9 21.29 3.72 2.72
CA ASP A 9 20.43 3.46 1.56
C ASP A 9 18.97 3.71 2.00
N GLU A 10 18.66 4.99 2.24
CA GLU A 10 17.40 5.44 2.86
C GLU A 10 16.23 5.12 1.92
N ALA A 11 15.44 4.11 2.27
CA ALA A 11 14.00 3.99 2.00
C ALA A 11 13.49 4.78 0.78
N THR A 12 13.86 4.40 -0.45
CA THR A 12 13.58 5.19 -1.66
C THR A 12 12.18 4.96 -2.25
N VAL A 13 11.24 4.49 -1.43
CA VAL A 13 9.92 4.03 -1.87
C VAL A 13 8.86 5.06 -1.53
N THR A 14 8.00 5.34 -2.51
CA THR A 14 6.68 5.93 -2.28
C THR A 14 5.66 4.81 -2.26
N LEU A 15 4.95 4.68 -1.13
CA LEU A 15 3.94 3.67 -0.91
C LEU A 15 2.55 4.31 -0.92
N ALA A 16 1.67 3.82 -1.78
CA ALA A 16 0.24 4.08 -1.71
C ALA A 16 -0.44 2.84 -1.10
N LEU A 17 -1.30 3.05 -0.12
CA LEU A 17 -2.12 2.01 0.52
C LEU A 17 -3.58 2.28 0.20
N ALA A 18 -4.25 1.33 -0.44
CA ALA A 18 -5.70 1.43 -0.60
C ALA A 18 -6.38 1.35 0.77
N LEU A 19 -7.37 2.21 1.01
CA LEU A 19 -8.19 2.16 2.23
C LEU A 19 -8.85 0.78 2.41
N SER A 20 -9.31 0.18 1.30
CA SER A 20 -9.84 -1.19 1.29
C SER A 20 -8.82 -2.23 1.76
N ALA A 21 -7.53 -2.05 1.48
CA ALA A 21 -6.46 -2.93 1.96
C ALA A 21 -6.22 -2.76 3.47
N LEU A 22 -6.14 -1.52 3.96
CA LEU A 22 -5.99 -1.25 5.39
C LEU A 22 -7.15 -1.80 6.22
N ARG A 23 -8.36 -1.82 5.66
CA ARG A 23 -9.53 -2.41 6.33
C ARG A 23 -9.39 -3.92 6.57
N GLU A 24 -8.57 -4.63 5.81
CA GLU A 24 -8.28 -6.05 6.02
C GLU A 24 -7.23 -6.29 7.12
N CYS A 25 -6.51 -5.26 7.58
CA CYS A 25 -5.48 -5.36 8.62
C CYS A 25 -6.09 -5.35 10.01
N GLU A 26 -5.58 -6.17 10.93
CA GLU A 26 -6.04 -6.22 12.33
C GLU A 26 -5.78 -4.90 13.06
N ASP A 27 -4.59 -4.33 12.87
CA ASP A 27 -4.19 -3.03 13.38
C ASP A 27 -3.71 -2.12 12.21
N PRO A 28 -4.62 -1.34 11.61
CA PRO A 28 -4.28 -0.43 10.52
C PRO A 28 -3.28 0.67 10.91
N ALA A 29 -3.28 1.11 12.17
CA ALA A 29 -2.37 2.14 12.64
C ALA A 29 -0.94 1.62 12.74
N ALA A 30 -0.76 0.40 13.25
CA ALA A 30 0.53 -0.28 13.26
C ALA A 30 1.07 -0.51 11.85
N VAL A 31 0.21 -0.90 10.89
CA VAL A 31 0.61 -1.08 9.48
C VAL A 31 1.14 0.22 8.87
N VAL A 32 0.45 1.34 9.09
CA VAL A 32 0.89 2.65 8.57
C VAL A 32 2.17 3.12 9.27
N ALA A 33 2.30 2.89 10.58
CA ALA A 33 3.49 3.24 11.34
C ALA A 33 4.72 2.45 10.84
N ASP A 34 4.59 1.13 10.70
CA ASP A 34 5.63 0.25 10.15
C ASP A 34 6.02 0.68 8.73
N ALA A 35 5.04 0.90 7.85
CA ALA A 35 5.29 1.35 6.49
C ALA A 35 6.12 2.64 6.41
N ARG A 36 5.94 3.56 7.36
CA ARG A 36 6.68 4.83 7.45
C ARG A 36 8.12 4.66 7.92
N GLU A 37 8.48 3.54 8.54
CA GLU A 37 9.88 3.29 8.95
C GLU A 37 10.79 3.00 7.75
N TRP A 38 10.24 2.41 6.68
CA TRP A 38 11.01 1.97 5.50
C TRP A 38 10.55 2.59 4.18
N SER A 39 9.51 3.43 4.18
CA SER A 39 9.09 4.24 3.03
C SER A 39 9.32 5.72 3.28
N ARG A 40 9.72 6.45 2.24
CA ARG A 40 9.87 7.91 2.32
C ARG A 40 8.53 8.62 2.34
N HIS A 41 7.57 8.10 1.60
CA HIS A 41 6.22 8.64 1.49
C HIS A 41 5.21 7.51 1.65
N VAL A 42 4.19 7.72 2.49
CA VAL A 42 3.11 6.76 2.72
C VAL A 42 1.79 7.50 2.65
N VAL A 43 1.02 7.23 1.60
CA VAL A 43 -0.28 7.85 1.36
C VAL A 43 -1.39 6.81 1.40
N ILE A 44 -2.54 7.19 1.96
CA ILE A 44 -3.74 6.35 1.99
C ILE A 44 -4.69 6.87 0.92
N VAL A 45 -5.18 5.98 0.05
CA VAL A 45 -5.99 6.35 -1.11
C VAL A 45 -7.30 5.57 -1.14
N ASP A 46 -8.37 6.23 -1.56
CA ASP A 46 -9.67 5.61 -1.82
C ASP A 46 -10.40 6.35 -2.95
N ARG A 47 -11.49 5.78 -3.46
CA ARG A 47 -12.40 6.53 -4.32
C ARG A 47 -13.00 7.74 -3.59
N TYR A 48 -13.19 7.63 -2.28
CA TYR A 48 -13.84 8.64 -1.45
C TYR A 48 -12.87 9.23 -0.42
N PRO A 49 -12.32 10.44 -0.65
CA PRO A 49 -11.40 11.11 0.28
C PRO A 49 -11.94 11.24 1.71
N ALA A 50 -13.25 11.52 1.83
CA ALA A 50 -13.92 11.61 3.11
C ALA A 50 -13.85 10.29 3.91
N ALA A 51 -13.92 9.14 3.24
CA ALA A 51 -13.81 7.84 3.88
C ALA A 51 -12.39 7.55 4.40
N VAL A 52 -11.36 8.09 3.73
CA VAL A 52 -9.97 8.02 4.22
C VAL A 52 -9.83 8.85 5.49
N LYS A 53 -10.39 10.07 5.50
CA LYS A 53 -10.33 10.96 6.66
C LYS A 53 -11.02 10.35 7.87
N GLU A 54 -12.28 9.91 7.71
CA GLU A 54 -13.05 9.24 8.76
C GLU A 54 -12.30 8.02 9.31
N PHE A 55 -11.76 7.18 8.43
CA PHE A 55 -11.00 6.01 8.85
C PHE A 55 -9.71 6.37 9.60
N ALA A 56 -8.99 7.40 9.18
CA ALA A 56 -7.79 7.83 9.87
C ALA A 56 -8.11 8.38 11.27
N GLU A 57 -9.21 9.12 11.42
CA GLU A 57 -9.70 9.61 12.70
C GLU A 57 -10.11 8.45 13.62
N ASP A 58 -10.87 7.47 13.11
CA ASP A 58 -11.35 6.31 13.88
C ASP A 58 -10.23 5.36 14.36
N HIS A 59 -9.09 5.35 13.66
CA HIS A 59 -7.96 4.46 13.94
C HIS A 59 -6.73 5.19 14.48
N ASP A 60 -6.85 6.45 14.91
CA ASP A 60 -5.74 7.27 15.43
C ASP A 60 -4.52 7.34 14.47
N ILE A 61 -4.76 7.27 13.16
CA ILE A 61 -3.72 7.35 12.14
C ILE A 61 -3.38 8.82 11.90
N PRO A 62 -2.10 9.25 12.06
CA PRO A 62 -1.73 10.65 11.86
C PRO A 62 -1.95 11.06 10.40
N SER A 63 -3.02 11.83 10.18
CA SER A 63 -3.44 12.35 8.87
C SER A 63 -2.52 13.50 8.45
N THR A 64 -1.45 13.20 7.71
CA THR A 64 -0.56 14.25 7.18
C THR A 64 -0.74 14.50 5.69
N GLU A 65 -1.42 13.62 4.95
CA GLU A 65 -1.50 13.68 3.48
C GLU A 65 -2.89 13.24 2.99
N THR A 66 -3.95 13.98 3.38
CA THR A 66 -5.28 13.80 2.79
C THR A 66 -5.37 14.65 1.53
N PHE A 67 -5.54 14.00 0.37
CA PHE A 67 -5.79 14.67 -0.90
C PHE A 67 -7.30 14.66 -1.18
N ASP A 68 -7.80 15.75 -1.75
CA ASP A 68 -9.25 15.92 -2.05
C ASP A 68 -9.69 15.15 -3.31
N GLY A 69 -8.76 14.53 -4.03
CA GLY A 69 -9.01 13.76 -5.24
C GLY A 69 -9.22 12.28 -4.97
N ASP A 70 -9.85 11.57 -5.91
CA ASP A 70 -9.98 10.11 -5.79
C ASP A 70 -8.61 9.40 -5.85
N LYS A 71 -8.59 8.07 -5.68
CA LYS A 71 -7.34 7.30 -5.68
C LYS A 71 -6.50 7.51 -6.93
N TRP A 72 -7.09 7.74 -8.10
CA TRP A 72 -6.33 8.00 -9.32
C TRP A 72 -5.64 9.35 -9.24
N GLU A 73 -6.41 10.41 -8.98
CA GLU A 73 -5.90 11.79 -8.93
C GLU A 73 -4.83 11.93 -7.84
N THR A 74 -5.06 11.30 -6.70
CA THR A 74 -4.12 11.29 -5.58
C THR A 74 -2.82 10.58 -5.95
N MET A 75 -2.89 9.37 -6.52
CA MET A 75 -1.70 8.63 -6.91
C MET A 75 -0.92 9.32 -8.04
N GLU A 76 -1.61 9.94 -9.00
CA GLU A 76 -0.96 10.73 -10.04
C GLU A 76 -0.21 11.93 -9.45
N ALA A 77 -0.86 12.71 -8.58
CA ALA A 77 -0.26 13.88 -7.94
C ALA A 77 0.94 13.50 -7.04
N VAL A 78 0.80 12.43 -6.25
CA VAL A 78 1.89 11.91 -5.41
C VAL A 78 3.02 11.39 -6.28
N GLY A 79 2.72 10.63 -7.34
CA GLY A 79 3.74 10.11 -8.25
C GLY A 79 4.50 11.22 -9.00
N ALA A 80 3.84 12.32 -9.34
CA ALA A 80 4.47 13.46 -10.01
C ALA A 80 5.32 14.33 -9.05
N SER A 81 4.93 14.42 -7.78
CA SER A 81 5.63 15.22 -6.77
C SER A 81 6.78 14.46 -6.09
N THR A 82 6.63 13.15 -5.93
CA THR A 82 7.63 12.29 -5.30
C THR A 82 8.69 11.86 -6.32
N HIS A 83 9.93 12.34 -6.13
CA HIS A 83 11.05 11.99 -7.00
C HIS A 83 11.69 10.66 -6.56
N THR A 84 10.86 9.62 -6.39
CA THR A 84 11.30 8.31 -5.92
C THR A 84 11.47 7.32 -7.07
N PRO A 85 12.58 6.54 -7.10
CA PRO A 85 12.83 5.55 -8.14
C PRO A 85 11.85 4.36 -8.09
N ARG A 86 11.22 4.10 -6.94
CA ARG A 86 10.28 3.01 -6.75
C ARG A 86 8.97 3.52 -6.15
N ARG A 87 7.86 3.16 -6.82
CA ARG A 87 6.49 3.52 -6.44
C ARG A 87 5.70 2.23 -6.33
N VAL A 88 5.13 1.96 -5.16
CA VAL A 88 4.40 0.72 -4.85
C VAL A 88 2.98 1.08 -4.46
N PHE A 89 2.00 0.40 -5.07
CA PHE A 89 0.60 0.50 -4.68
C PHE A 89 0.13 -0.83 -4.11
N VAL A 90 -0.30 -0.80 -2.84
CA VAL A 90 -0.86 -1.96 -2.14
C VAL A 90 -2.39 -1.88 -2.18
N GLY A 91 -3.02 -2.90 -2.76
CA GLY A 91 -4.47 -2.96 -2.96
C GLY A 91 -5.05 -4.36 -2.79
N VAL A 92 -6.35 -4.48 -3.04
CA VAL A 92 -7.10 -5.76 -2.89
C VAL A 92 -7.98 -6.09 -4.08
N THR A 93 -8.06 -5.21 -5.08
CA THR A 93 -8.97 -5.39 -6.23
C THR A 93 -8.23 -5.33 -7.55
N ASP A 94 -8.79 -5.98 -8.58
CA ASP A 94 -8.30 -5.86 -9.97
C ASP A 94 -8.36 -4.41 -10.47
N GLY A 95 -9.29 -3.61 -9.94
CA GLY A 95 -9.38 -2.18 -10.20
C GLY A 95 -8.18 -1.41 -9.64
N ASP A 96 -7.63 -1.83 -8.49
CA ASP A 96 -6.41 -1.25 -7.93
C ASP A 96 -5.19 -1.60 -8.81
N GLN A 97 -5.09 -2.85 -9.25
CA GLN A 97 -4.04 -3.29 -10.18
C GLN A 97 -4.07 -2.52 -11.50
N THR A 98 -5.27 -2.29 -12.04
CA THR A 98 -5.44 -1.54 -13.29
C THR A 98 -4.93 -0.10 -13.14
N ILE A 99 -5.24 0.56 -12.03
CA ILE A 99 -4.74 1.92 -11.74
C ILE A 99 -3.22 1.94 -11.60
N ALA A 100 -2.65 0.97 -10.86
CA ALA A 100 -1.21 0.85 -10.72
C ALA A 100 -0.52 0.76 -12.08
N MET A 101 -1.02 -0.13 -12.95
CA MET A 101 -0.49 -0.34 -14.29
C MET A 101 -0.53 0.94 -15.13
N HIS A 102 -1.65 1.69 -15.09
CA HIS A 102 -1.76 2.92 -15.87
C HIS A 102 -0.85 4.05 -15.37
N LEU A 103 -0.60 4.11 -14.07
CA LEU A 103 0.25 5.15 -13.47
C LEU A 103 1.73 4.76 -13.39
N ASP A 104 2.10 3.56 -13.87
CA ASP A 104 3.44 2.98 -13.76
C ASP A 104 3.90 2.77 -12.30
N TRP A 105 2.98 2.27 -11.47
CA TRP A 105 3.24 1.86 -10.09
C TRP A 105 3.35 0.34 -9.98
N GLU A 106 4.26 -0.15 -9.14
CA GLU A 106 4.35 -1.57 -8.81
C GLU A 106 3.14 -1.97 -7.96
N TYR A 107 2.26 -2.82 -8.51
CA TYR A 107 1.13 -3.35 -7.74
C TYR A 107 1.56 -4.48 -6.80
N ARG A 108 1.07 -4.44 -5.56
CA ARG A 108 1.20 -5.52 -4.58
C ARG A 108 -0.14 -5.83 -3.91
N PRO A 109 -0.60 -7.09 -3.91
CA PRO A 109 -1.73 -7.50 -3.09
C PRO A 109 -1.42 -7.32 -1.60
N ILE A 110 -2.42 -6.97 -0.80
CA ILE A 110 -2.25 -6.81 0.66
C ILE A 110 -1.73 -8.08 1.31
N GLU A 111 -2.10 -9.26 0.81
CA GLU A 111 -1.67 -10.55 1.36
C GLU A 111 -0.16 -10.75 1.18
N GLU A 112 0.39 -10.40 0.02
CA GLU A 112 1.83 -10.46 -0.23
C GLU A 112 2.59 -9.39 0.58
N ALA A 113 2.02 -8.20 0.70
CA ALA A 113 2.62 -7.12 1.48
C ALA A 113 2.66 -7.49 2.97
N ALA A 114 1.55 -8.00 3.51
CA ALA A 114 1.44 -8.44 4.89
C ALA A 114 2.36 -9.61 5.20
N GLU A 115 2.52 -10.58 4.31
CA GLU A 115 3.47 -11.69 4.50
C GLU A 115 4.92 -11.17 4.61
N LYS A 116 5.30 -10.22 3.76
CA LYS A 116 6.66 -9.66 3.74
C LYS A 116 6.95 -8.73 4.91
N ALA A 117 5.96 -7.94 5.31
CA ALA A 117 6.08 -6.95 6.38
C ALA A 117 5.61 -7.48 7.74
N HIS A 118 5.23 -8.77 7.81
CA HIS A 118 4.70 -9.43 9.00
C HIS A 118 3.46 -8.74 9.60
N TRP A 119 2.63 -8.12 8.76
CA TRP A 119 1.36 -7.53 9.19
C TRP A 119 0.31 -8.61 9.41
N THR A 120 -0.51 -8.45 10.45
CA THR A 120 -1.61 -9.38 10.74
C THR A 120 -2.89 -8.91 10.05
N LEU A 121 -3.49 -9.78 9.24
CA LEU A 121 -4.79 -9.53 8.61
C LEU A 121 -5.93 -10.10 9.45
N LYS A 122 -7.07 -9.40 9.50
CA LYS A 122 -8.30 -9.82 10.22
C LYS A 122 -8.78 -11.22 9.82
N ARG A 123 -8.47 -11.67 8.60
CA ARG A 123 -8.74 -13.02 8.10
C ARG A 123 -7.49 -13.90 8.21
N HIS A 124 -7.22 -14.41 9.41
CA HIS A 124 -6.45 -15.64 9.56
C HIS A 124 -7.35 -16.79 10.02
N SER A 125 -8.13 -17.33 9.09
CA SER A 125 -8.34 -18.79 9.01
C SER A 125 -8.57 -19.21 7.56
N GLN A 126 -7.50 -19.73 6.95
CA GLN A 126 -7.46 -20.53 5.72
C GLN A 126 -7.67 -19.81 4.37
N SER A 127 -6.56 -19.53 3.67
CA SER A 127 -6.17 -20.23 2.42
C SER A 127 -5.28 -19.34 1.55
N GLN A 128 -3.96 -19.51 1.69
CA GLN A 128 -3.09 -19.53 0.52
C GLN A 128 -3.55 -20.72 -0.35
N SER A 129 -4.32 -20.47 -1.42
CA SER A 129 -4.66 -21.44 -2.52
C SER A 129 -5.92 -21.02 -3.33
N GLY A 130 -6.48 -19.80 -3.19
CA GLY A 130 -7.66 -19.42 -3.98
C GLY A 130 -7.41 -19.05 -5.46
N PHE A 131 -6.34 -18.31 -5.73
CA PHE A 131 -6.17 -17.62 -7.01
C PHE A 131 -5.28 -18.38 -8.01
N ARG A 132 -4.22 -19.05 -7.54
CA ARG A 132 -3.37 -19.90 -8.40
C ARG A 132 -4.01 -21.25 -8.76
N ASP A 133 -4.67 -21.93 -7.82
CA ASP A 133 -5.38 -23.21 -8.10
C ASP A 133 -6.55 -23.05 -9.09
N ARG A 134 -7.19 -21.87 -9.15
CA ARG A 134 -8.30 -21.64 -10.08
C ARG A 134 -7.82 -21.43 -11.52
N LEU A 135 -6.62 -20.89 -11.72
CA LEU A 135 -6.05 -20.66 -13.04
C LEU A 135 -5.41 -21.93 -13.62
N GLU A 136 -4.83 -22.82 -12.80
CA GLU A 136 -4.32 -24.12 -13.26
C GLU A 136 -5.44 -25.11 -13.62
N ARG A 137 -6.66 -24.91 -13.13
CA ARG A 137 -7.82 -25.76 -13.46
C ARG A 137 -8.54 -25.35 -14.75
N LEU A 138 -8.20 -24.19 -15.32
CA LEU A 138 -8.83 -23.63 -16.52
C LEU A 138 -7.92 -23.62 -17.76
N TRP A 139 -6.68 -24.12 -17.66
CA TRP A 139 -5.78 -24.23 -18.80
C TRP A 139 -5.09 -25.60 -18.90
N PRO A 140 -5.66 -26.54 -19.68
CA PRO A 140 -4.95 -27.71 -20.13
C PRO A 140 -4.45 -27.49 -21.56
N PHE A 141 -3.26 -26.90 -21.75
CA PHE A 141 -2.51 -27.00 -23.02
C PHE A 141 -1.01 -27.00 -22.75
#